data_AF-A0A6M0A4W9-F1
#
_entry.id   AF-A0A6M0A4W9-F1
#
_cell.length_a   1.000
_cell.length_b   1.000
_cell.length_c   1.000
_cell.angle_alpha   90.00
_cell.angle_beta   90.00
_cell.angle_gamma   90.00
#
_symmetry.space_group_name_H-M   'P 1'
#
loop_
_entity.id
_entity.type
_entity.pdbx_description
1 polymer ?
#
loop_
_entity_poly.entity_id
_entity_poly.type
_entity_poly.pdbx_seq_one_letter_code
_entity_poly.pdbx_strand_id
1 'polypeptide(L)'
;MEPLSLLANWAIPKIGESLLEIVSGKGWDSLTQALTKSDVDKAIKAGEDAVKEWEKQLEPSQLLFFHTPPDGLNGVKRFLQGYFTNSAVLEQLQKPLINQGKPDRDILSTVFQQEAETNNIKLNQDSLTPWIERFVNAYFQHTVTYLKFQVAKQDYCEQLANWFDDVKFAGIAVPGQEVEKSE
;
A
#
# COMPACT_ATOMS: atom_id res chain seq x y z
N MET A 1 -21.36 -14.51 -14.35
CA MET A 1 -20.05 -13.98 -14.75
C MET A 1 -19.39 -13.48 -13.47
N GLU A 2 -18.29 -14.10 -13.05
CA GLU A 2 -17.50 -13.56 -11.93
C GLU A 2 -17.07 -12.14 -12.27
N PRO A 3 -17.18 -11.17 -11.35
CA PRO A 3 -16.57 -9.87 -11.55
C PRO A 3 -15.07 -10.13 -11.60
N LEU A 4 -14.54 -10.06 -12.83
CA LEU A 4 -13.14 -10.28 -13.17
C LEU A 4 -12.27 -9.60 -12.11
N SER A 5 -11.37 -10.38 -11.53
CA SER A 5 -10.35 -9.91 -10.59
C SER A 5 -9.31 -9.02 -11.28
N LEU A 6 -9.76 -7.99 -12.00
CA LEU A 6 -9.01 -6.91 -12.66
C LEU A 6 -7.86 -6.37 -11.78
N LEU A 7 -8.06 -6.48 -10.47
CA LEU A 7 -7.17 -5.94 -9.45
C LEU A 7 -6.11 -6.94 -8.95
N ALA A 8 -6.32 -8.26 -9.08
CA ALA A 8 -5.55 -9.29 -8.38
C ALA A 8 -4.06 -9.38 -8.75
N ASN A 9 -3.62 -8.73 -9.83
CA ASN A 9 -2.24 -8.70 -10.29
C ASN A 9 -1.80 -7.28 -10.67
N TRP A 10 -2.18 -6.30 -9.85
CA TRP A 10 -1.55 -4.99 -9.91
C TRP A 10 -0.03 -5.13 -9.82
N ALA A 11 0.69 -4.20 -10.44
CA ALA A 11 2.15 -4.14 -10.39
C ALA A 11 2.68 -3.76 -8.99
N ILE A 12 2.05 -4.24 -7.91
CA ILE A 12 2.36 -3.98 -6.49
C ILE A 12 3.87 -4.06 -6.25
N PRO A 13 4.59 -5.11 -6.69
CA PRO A 13 6.03 -5.19 -6.45
C PRO A 13 6.81 -4.03 -7.09
N LYS A 14 6.37 -3.56 -8.26
CA LYS A 14 6.99 -2.44 -9.00
C LYS A 14 6.69 -1.10 -8.32
N ILE A 15 5.49 -0.93 -7.76
CA ILE A 15 5.10 0.27 -7.02
C ILE A 15 5.90 0.35 -5.72
N GLY A 16 6.02 -0.75 -4.99
CA GLY A 16 6.85 -0.85 -3.78
C GLY A 16 8.32 -0.52 -4.06
N GLU A 17 8.88 -1.03 -5.17
CA GLU A 17 10.23 -0.68 -5.61
C GLU A 17 10.40 0.81 -5.92
N SER A 18 9.51 1.40 -6.74
CA SER A 18 9.59 2.81 -7.10
C SER A 18 9.42 3.74 -5.89
N LEU A 19 8.54 3.39 -4.94
CA LEU A 19 8.39 4.17 -3.71
C LEU A 19 9.66 4.10 -2.86
N LEU A 20 10.28 2.92 -2.71
CA LEU A 20 11.52 2.79 -1.95
C LEU A 20 12.71 3.51 -2.59
N GLU A 21 12.80 3.53 -3.93
CA GLU A 21 13.86 4.24 -4.65
C GLU A 21 13.76 5.77 -4.47
N ILE A 22 12.54 6.32 -4.53
CA ILE A 22 12.33 7.77 -4.29
C ILE A 22 12.63 8.14 -2.83
N VAL A 23 12.36 7.21 -1.91
CA VAL A 23 12.54 7.41 -0.48
C VAL A 23 14.01 7.29 -0.06
N SER A 24 14.77 6.35 -0.63
CA SER A 24 16.20 6.16 -0.30
C SER A 24 17.05 7.39 -0.67
N GLY A 25 16.67 8.15 -1.70
CA GLY A 25 17.32 9.40 -2.08
C GLY A 25 17.01 10.62 -1.19
N LYS A 26 16.03 10.55 -0.29
CA LYS A 26 15.53 11.70 0.50
C LYS A 26 15.82 11.61 2.02
N GLY A 27 16.83 10.86 2.44
CA GLY A 27 17.27 10.81 3.85
C GLY A 27 16.58 9.71 4.65
N TRP A 28 16.72 8.47 4.19
CA TRP A 28 16.12 7.27 4.79
C TRP A 28 17.02 6.60 5.86
N ASP A 29 18.22 7.12 6.13
CA ASP A 29 19.19 6.45 7.01
C ASP A 29 18.67 6.21 8.45
N SER A 30 17.67 6.96 8.92
CA SER A 30 17.01 6.72 10.21
C SER A 30 15.67 5.96 10.13
N LEU A 31 15.08 5.80 8.93
CA LEU A 31 13.78 5.12 8.72
C LEU A 31 13.93 3.73 8.04
N THR A 32 15.10 3.43 7.48
CA THR A 32 15.48 2.10 6.95
C THR A 32 15.30 0.98 7.95
N GLN A 33 15.42 1.24 9.25
CA GLN A 33 15.18 0.24 10.28
C GLN A 33 13.69 -0.09 10.48
N ALA A 34 12.78 0.81 10.08
CA ALA A 34 11.35 0.66 10.33
C ALA A 34 10.59 0.02 9.17
N LEU A 35 10.71 0.49 7.92
CA LEU A 35 9.84 0.06 6.80
C LEU A 35 10.60 -0.77 5.74
N THR A 36 10.16 -2.02 5.51
CA THR A 36 10.69 -2.89 4.44
C THR A 36 9.82 -2.82 3.18
N LYS A 37 10.35 -3.31 2.05
CA LYS A 37 9.58 -3.52 0.80
C LYS A 37 8.28 -4.28 1.05
N SER A 38 8.36 -5.33 1.88
CA SER A 38 7.19 -6.14 2.23
C SER A 38 6.07 -5.31 2.86
N ASP A 39 6.42 -4.28 3.63
CA ASP A 39 5.45 -3.49 4.39
C ASP A 39 4.79 -2.43 3.53
N VAL A 40 5.55 -1.85 2.60
CA VAL A 40 5.01 -0.99 1.53
C VAL A 40 4.06 -1.81 0.65
N ASP A 41 4.45 -3.02 0.25
CA ASP A 41 3.62 -3.92 -0.55
C ASP A 41 2.32 -4.31 0.19
N LYS A 42 2.39 -4.58 1.50
CA LYS A 42 1.22 -4.85 2.34
C LYS A 42 0.28 -3.65 2.45
N ALA A 43 0.82 -2.43 2.57
CA ALA A 43 0.00 -1.22 2.63
C ALA A 43 -0.73 -0.98 1.29
N ILE A 44 -0.03 -1.15 0.17
CA ILE A 44 -0.64 -1.07 -1.17
C ILE A 44 -1.72 -2.14 -1.31
N LYS A 45 -1.42 -3.37 -0.86
CA LYS A 45 -2.36 -4.49 -0.89
C LYS A 45 -3.63 -4.21 -0.08
N ALA A 46 -3.50 -3.60 1.10
CA ALA A 46 -4.64 -3.18 1.89
C ALA A 46 -5.51 -2.15 1.17
N GLY A 47 -4.89 -1.21 0.45
CA GLY A 47 -5.60 -0.27 -0.43
C GLY A 47 -6.43 -0.99 -1.50
N GLU A 48 -5.81 -1.94 -2.20
CA GLU A 48 -6.46 -2.77 -3.23
C GLU A 48 -7.63 -3.59 -2.65
N ASP A 49 -7.42 -4.25 -1.52
CA ASP A 49 -8.43 -5.12 -0.91
C ASP A 49 -9.62 -4.31 -0.38
N ALA A 50 -9.40 -3.10 0.14
CA ALA A 50 -10.47 -2.20 0.56
C ALA A 50 -11.33 -1.73 -0.62
N VAL A 51 -10.73 -1.47 -1.78
CA VAL A 51 -11.46 -1.16 -3.01
C VAL A 51 -12.29 -2.37 -3.46
N LYS A 52 -11.69 -3.56 -3.51
CA LYS A 52 -12.40 -4.79 -3.90
C LYS A 52 -13.60 -5.06 -3.02
N GLU A 53 -13.44 -4.93 -1.71
CA GLU A 53 -14.52 -5.21 -0.77
C GLU A 53 -15.68 -4.23 -0.95
N TRP A 54 -15.36 -2.96 -1.24
CA TRP A 54 -16.36 -1.96 -1.58
C TRP A 54 -17.06 -2.27 -2.92
N GLU A 55 -16.31 -2.65 -3.96
CA GLU A 55 -16.86 -2.97 -5.29
C GLU A 55 -17.82 -4.18 -5.26
N LYS A 56 -17.64 -5.14 -4.34
CA LYS A 56 -18.58 -6.27 -4.17
C LYS A 56 -19.99 -5.84 -3.77
N GLN A 57 -20.14 -4.63 -3.22
CA GLN A 57 -21.43 -4.08 -2.77
C GLN A 57 -22.14 -3.27 -3.86
N LEU A 58 -21.50 -3.10 -5.02
CA LEU A 58 -21.98 -2.27 -6.11
C LEU A 58 -22.66 -3.10 -7.19
N GLU A 59 -23.67 -2.51 -7.83
CA GLU A 59 -24.20 -3.03 -9.08
C GLU A 59 -23.13 -2.92 -10.19
N PRO A 60 -23.12 -3.81 -11.20
CA PRO A 60 -22.11 -3.78 -12.26
C PRO A 60 -21.97 -2.41 -12.93
N SER A 61 -23.08 -1.68 -13.14
CA SER A 61 -23.10 -0.34 -13.74
C SER A 61 -22.39 0.72 -12.91
N GLN A 62 -22.25 0.49 -11.61
CA GLN A 62 -21.58 1.39 -10.66
C GLN A 62 -20.08 1.11 -10.54
N LEU A 63 -19.55 0.07 -11.19
CA LEU A 63 -18.11 -0.20 -11.14
C LEU A 63 -17.34 0.87 -11.91
N LEU A 64 -16.15 1.23 -11.39
CA LEU A 64 -15.30 2.29 -11.97
C LEU A 64 -14.98 2.02 -13.46
N PHE A 65 -14.72 0.76 -13.81
CA PHE A 65 -14.35 0.34 -15.16
C PHE A 65 -15.52 -0.25 -15.97
N PHE A 66 -16.77 -0.04 -15.55
CA PHE A 66 -17.94 -0.65 -16.21
C PHE A 66 -18.02 -0.36 -17.73
N HIS A 67 -17.70 0.87 -18.14
CA HIS A 67 -17.75 1.27 -19.55
C HIS A 67 -16.51 0.88 -20.36
N THR A 68 -15.55 0.18 -19.76
CA THR A 68 -14.30 -0.21 -20.41
C THR A 68 -14.50 -1.55 -21.15
N PRO A 69 -14.15 -1.66 -22.45
CA PRO A 69 -14.39 -2.87 -23.24
C PRO A 69 -13.55 -4.08 -22.78
N PRO A 70 -13.90 -5.33 -23.20
CA PRO A 70 -13.24 -6.56 -22.74
C PRO A 70 -11.75 -6.69 -23.10
N ASP A 71 -11.33 -6.26 -24.31
CA ASP A 71 -9.89 -6.12 -24.66
C ASP A 71 -9.17 -5.04 -23.82
N GLY A 72 -9.97 -4.21 -23.12
CA GLY A 72 -9.55 -3.26 -22.12
C GLY A 72 -9.16 -3.87 -20.77
N LEU A 73 -9.28 -5.19 -20.53
CA LEU A 73 -8.65 -5.82 -19.35
C LEU A 73 -7.13 -5.59 -19.32
N ASN A 74 -6.46 -5.76 -20.47
CA ASN A 74 -5.05 -5.43 -20.63
C ASN A 74 -4.81 -3.91 -20.62
N GLY A 75 -5.77 -3.13 -21.12
CA GLY A 75 -5.75 -1.67 -21.09
C GLY A 75 -5.79 -1.11 -19.66
N VAL A 76 -6.72 -1.57 -18.83
CA VAL A 76 -6.88 -1.21 -17.42
C VAL A 76 -5.64 -1.60 -16.63
N LYS A 77 -5.09 -2.79 -16.85
CA LYS A 77 -3.84 -3.20 -16.20
C LYS A 77 -2.68 -2.25 -16.55
N ARG A 78 -2.51 -1.92 -17.83
CA ARG A 78 -1.45 -1.01 -18.30
C ARG A 78 -1.66 0.41 -17.76
N PHE A 79 -2.90 0.88 -17.77
CA PHE A 79 -3.29 2.17 -17.20
C PHE A 79 -2.98 2.26 -15.71
N LEU A 80 -3.40 1.28 -14.91
CA LEU A 80 -3.13 1.26 -13.47
C LEU A 80 -1.63 1.19 -13.20
N GLN A 81 -0.89 0.42 -14.00
CA GLN A 81 0.56 0.41 -13.93
C GLN A 81 1.16 1.80 -14.24
N GLY A 82 0.69 2.48 -15.29
CA GLY A 82 1.11 3.84 -15.64
C GLY A 82 0.83 4.82 -14.50
N TYR A 83 -0.41 4.85 -14.03
CA TYR A 83 -0.88 5.68 -12.92
C TYR A 83 -0.02 5.50 -11.66
N PHE A 84 0.20 4.28 -11.19
CA PHE A 84 0.98 4.06 -9.97
C PHE A 84 2.50 4.22 -10.16
N THR A 85 2.99 4.37 -11.40
CA THR A 85 4.37 4.77 -11.68
C THR A 85 4.51 6.27 -11.98
N ASN A 86 3.41 7.03 -11.99
CA ASN A 86 3.44 8.46 -12.19
C ASN A 86 4.12 9.16 -10.99
N SER A 87 5.04 10.09 -11.26
CA SER A 87 5.83 10.76 -10.23
C SER A 87 4.98 11.53 -9.21
N ALA A 88 3.90 12.18 -9.64
CA ALA A 88 3.00 12.90 -8.74
C ALA A 88 2.23 11.94 -7.82
N VAL A 89 1.84 10.78 -8.33
CA VAL A 89 1.20 9.72 -7.54
C VAL A 89 2.18 9.15 -6.52
N LEU A 90 3.40 8.83 -6.95
CA LEU A 90 4.46 8.33 -6.07
C LEU A 90 4.81 9.34 -4.98
N GLU A 91 4.84 10.65 -5.28
CA GLU A 91 5.06 11.70 -4.29
C GLU A 91 3.95 11.73 -3.22
N GLN A 92 2.68 11.57 -3.62
CA GLN A 92 1.57 11.51 -2.65
C GLN A 92 1.63 10.23 -1.80
N LEU A 93 1.91 9.08 -2.42
CA LEU A 93 2.03 7.80 -1.72
C LEU A 93 3.28 7.74 -0.83
N GLN A 94 4.30 8.55 -1.10
CA GLN A 94 5.47 8.66 -0.23
C GLN A 94 5.14 9.32 1.11
N LYS A 95 4.21 10.29 1.15
CA LYS A 95 3.97 11.12 2.35
C LYS A 95 3.76 10.33 3.65
N PRO A 96 2.92 9.28 3.69
CA PRO A 96 2.73 8.48 4.92
C PRO A 96 3.99 7.77 5.39
N LEU A 97 4.86 7.35 4.46
CA LEU A 97 6.09 6.61 4.77
C LEU A 97 7.13 7.49 5.48
N ILE A 98 7.08 8.79 5.24
CA ILE A 98 7.98 9.80 5.83
C ILE A 98 7.24 10.74 6.81
N ASN A 99 6.11 10.30 7.37
CA ASN A 99 5.31 11.04 8.35
C ASN A 99 4.83 12.44 7.90
N GLN A 100 4.69 12.67 6.59
CA GLN A 100 4.15 13.93 6.02
C GLN A 100 2.61 13.91 5.90
N GLY A 101 1.95 12.97 6.55
CA GLY A 101 0.49 12.85 6.58
C GLY A 101 -0.09 12.04 5.42
N LYS A 102 -1.40 12.19 5.22
CA LYS A 102 -2.20 11.40 4.27
C LYS A 102 -1.92 11.84 2.82
N PRO A 103 -1.94 10.92 1.84
CA PRO A 103 -1.90 11.29 0.43
C PRO A 103 -3.06 12.21 0.06
N ASP A 104 -2.82 13.20 -0.79
CA ASP A 104 -3.86 14.14 -1.23
C ASP A 104 -4.78 13.45 -2.25
N ARG A 105 -6.06 13.30 -1.88
CA ARG A 105 -7.05 12.62 -2.71
C ARG A 105 -7.30 13.36 -4.02
N ASP A 106 -7.36 14.68 -3.98
CA ASP A 106 -7.78 15.46 -5.14
C ASP A 106 -6.66 15.48 -6.21
N ILE A 107 -5.40 15.50 -5.78
CA ILE A 107 -4.24 15.29 -6.66
C ILE A 107 -4.30 13.88 -7.29
N LEU A 108 -4.51 12.85 -6.48
CA LEU A 108 -4.58 11.46 -6.95
C LEU A 108 -5.72 11.26 -7.95
N SER A 109 -6.92 11.76 -7.65
CA SER A 109 -8.08 11.72 -8.56
C SER A 109 -7.82 12.47 -9.87
N THR A 110 -7.17 13.64 -9.80
CA THR A 110 -6.82 14.43 -10.99
C THR A 110 -5.87 13.67 -11.90
N VAL A 111 -4.80 13.09 -11.35
CA VAL A 111 -3.83 12.31 -12.14
C VAL A 111 -4.47 11.04 -12.69
N PHE A 112 -5.35 10.39 -11.92
CA PHE A 112 -6.07 9.19 -12.36
C PHE A 112 -6.94 9.48 -13.58
N GLN A 113 -7.67 10.61 -13.55
CA GLN A 113 -8.50 11.07 -14.66
C GLN A 113 -7.66 11.40 -15.89
N GLN A 114 -6.56 12.15 -15.74
CA GLN A 114 -5.65 12.51 -16.84
C GLN A 114 -5.02 11.27 -17.51
N GLU A 115 -4.61 10.29 -16.72
CA GLU A 115 -4.03 9.04 -17.21
C GLU A 115 -5.10 8.20 -17.93
N ALA A 116 -6.35 8.22 -17.45
CA ALA A 116 -7.46 7.52 -18.11
C ALA A 116 -7.80 8.14 -19.46
N GLU A 117 -7.81 9.47 -19.55
CA GLU A 117 -8.00 10.20 -20.81
C GLU A 117 -6.89 9.89 -21.82
N THR A 118 -5.63 9.90 -21.36
CA THR A 118 -4.46 9.55 -22.19
C THR A 118 -4.55 8.13 -22.75
N ASN A 119 -5.07 7.19 -21.96
CA ASN A 119 -5.22 5.79 -22.35
C ASN A 119 -6.60 5.46 -22.95
N ASN A 120 -7.45 6.47 -23.20
CA ASN A 120 -8.82 6.34 -23.73
C ASN A 120 -9.69 5.35 -22.92
N ILE A 121 -9.54 5.38 -21.59
CA ILE A 121 -10.31 4.56 -20.66
C ILE A 121 -11.53 5.35 -20.18
N LYS A 122 -12.71 4.77 -20.38
CA LYS A 122 -13.97 5.35 -19.93
C LYS A 122 -14.24 4.92 -18.48
N LEU A 123 -14.05 5.87 -17.57
CA LEU A 123 -14.34 5.71 -16.15
C LEU A 123 -15.80 6.08 -15.84
N ASN A 124 -16.39 5.37 -14.87
CA ASN A 124 -17.57 5.84 -14.17
C ASN A 124 -17.16 6.97 -13.20
N GLN A 125 -17.60 8.19 -13.49
CA GLN A 125 -17.23 9.39 -12.76
C GLN A 125 -17.77 9.40 -11.32
N ASP A 126 -18.95 8.81 -11.09
CA ASP A 126 -19.56 8.72 -9.75
C ASP A 126 -18.73 7.82 -8.81
N SER A 127 -17.96 6.91 -9.39
CA SER A 127 -17.17 5.91 -8.66
C SER A 127 -15.72 6.30 -8.49
N LEU A 128 -15.20 7.27 -9.24
CA LEU A 128 -13.79 7.67 -9.18
C LEU A 128 -13.40 8.17 -7.78
N THR A 129 -14.16 9.11 -7.23
CA THR A 129 -13.84 9.70 -5.92
C THR A 129 -13.93 8.67 -4.79
N PRO A 130 -15.03 7.89 -4.65
CA PRO A 130 -15.11 6.82 -3.66
C PRO A 130 -13.98 5.80 -3.81
N TRP A 131 -13.61 5.44 -5.03
CA TRP A 131 -12.56 4.46 -5.29
C TRP A 131 -11.19 4.94 -4.78
N ILE A 132 -10.78 6.17 -5.14
CA ILE A 132 -9.50 6.75 -4.68
C ILE A 132 -9.51 6.90 -3.16
N GLU A 133 -10.63 7.37 -2.60
CA GLU A 133 -10.74 7.57 -1.15
C GLU A 133 -10.61 6.26 -0.37
N ARG A 134 -11.25 5.17 -0.84
CA ARG A 134 -11.14 3.83 -0.23
C ARG A 134 -9.70 3.33 -0.26
N PHE A 135 -9.05 3.42 -1.42
CA PHE A 135 -7.65 3.02 -1.58
C PHE A 135 -6.75 3.80 -0.61
N VAL A 136 -6.81 5.14 -0.66
CA VAL A 136 -5.93 6.02 0.12
C VAL A 136 -6.14 5.85 1.62
N ASN A 137 -7.39 5.72 2.07
CA ASN A 137 -7.69 5.52 3.48
C ASN A 137 -7.07 4.21 4.00
N ALA A 138 -7.28 3.10 3.30
CA ALA A 138 -6.75 1.81 3.73
C ALA A 138 -5.21 1.77 3.66
N TYR A 139 -4.63 2.30 2.58
CA TYR A 139 -3.19 2.48 2.45
C TYR A 139 -2.60 3.24 3.64
N PHE A 140 -3.14 4.44 3.91
CA PHE A 140 -2.66 5.30 4.99
C PHE A 140 -2.79 4.65 6.37
N GLN A 141 -3.93 4.02 6.68
CA GLN A 141 -4.15 3.35 7.95
C GLN A 141 -3.17 2.19 8.16
N HIS A 142 -2.91 1.40 7.13
CA HIS A 142 -1.92 0.32 7.22
C HIS A 142 -0.49 0.85 7.39
N THR A 143 -0.10 1.90 6.66
CA THR A 143 1.21 2.53 6.85
C THR A 143 1.39 3.08 8.27
N VAL A 144 0.41 3.81 8.79
CA VAL A 144 0.46 4.37 10.15
C VAL A 144 0.50 3.28 11.22
N THR A 145 -0.33 2.24 11.09
CA THR A 145 -0.35 1.10 12.02
C THR A 145 1.00 0.41 12.05
N TYR A 146 1.59 0.21 10.88
CA TYR A 146 2.89 -0.42 10.74
C TYR A 146 4.01 0.44 11.36
N LEU A 147 4.04 1.74 11.04
CA LEU A 147 5.00 2.68 11.64
C LEU A 147 4.92 2.69 13.17
N LYS A 148 3.71 2.72 13.73
CA LYS A 148 3.50 2.64 15.18
C LYS A 148 4.04 1.34 15.77
N PHE A 149 3.80 0.20 15.11
CA PHE A 149 4.31 -1.08 15.56
C PHE A 149 5.84 -1.14 15.56
N GLN A 150 6.48 -0.56 14.55
CA GLN A 150 7.94 -0.53 14.45
C GLN A 150 8.59 0.35 15.52
N VAL A 151 8.00 1.53 15.78
CA VAL A 151 8.45 2.38 16.89
C VAL A 151 8.31 1.64 18.22
N ALA A 152 7.14 1.04 18.49
CA ALA A 152 6.93 0.30 19.73
C ALA A 152 7.87 -0.91 19.90
N LYS A 153 8.18 -1.61 18.78
CA LYS A 153 9.15 -2.71 18.76
C LYS A 153 10.56 -2.21 19.07
N GLN A 154 10.97 -1.09 18.47
CA GLN A 154 12.27 -0.48 18.74
C GLN A 154 12.38 -0.07 20.21
N ASP A 155 11.39 0.64 20.75
CA ASP A 155 11.35 1.07 22.15
C ASP A 155 11.44 -0.14 23.11
N TYR A 156 10.76 -1.25 22.77
CA TYR A 156 10.83 -2.49 23.54
C TYR A 156 12.21 -3.15 23.46
N CYS A 157 12.81 -3.21 22.28
CA CYS A 157 14.17 -3.75 22.11
C CYS A 157 15.23 -2.90 22.82
N GLU A 158 15.09 -1.57 22.80
CA GLU A 158 15.96 -0.66 23.56
C GLU A 158 15.81 -0.86 25.06
N GLN A 159 14.59 -1.03 25.57
CA GLN A 159 14.34 -1.37 26.98
C GLN A 159 14.99 -2.70 27.36
N LEU A 160 14.87 -3.74 26.51
CA LEU A 160 15.53 -5.02 26.75
C LEU A 160 17.06 -4.91 26.74
N ALA A 161 17.62 -4.15 25.80
CA ALA A 161 19.08 -3.93 25.75
C ALA A 161 19.58 -3.19 27.00
N ASN A 162 18.87 -2.15 27.44
CA ASN A 162 19.24 -1.37 28.62
C ASN A 162 19.00 -2.10 29.95
N TRP A 163 18.08 -3.07 30.01
CA TRP A 163 17.89 -3.91 31.19
C TRP A 163 18.91 -5.04 31.32
N PHE A 164 19.59 -5.38 30.22
CA PHE A 164 20.46 -6.54 30.16
C PHE A 164 21.73 -6.21 29.37
N ASP A 165 22.63 -5.43 29.98
CA ASP A 165 23.96 -5.08 29.43
C ASP A 165 24.82 -6.32 29.05
N ASP A 166 24.47 -7.52 29.51
CA ASP A 166 25.31 -8.72 29.45
C ASP A 166 24.66 -9.95 28.76
N VAL A 167 23.54 -9.77 28.03
CA VAL A 167 22.85 -10.91 27.37
C VAL A 167 23.41 -11.17 25.96
N LYS A 168 24.00 -12.36 25.79
CA LYS A 168 24.56 -12.84 24.50
C LYS A 168 23.51 -13.35 23.51
N PHE A 169 22.30 -13.70 23.98
CA PHE A 169 21.17 -14.16 23.15
C PHE A 169 19.82 -13.91 23.86
N ALA A 170 18.86 -13.31 23.15
CA ALA A 170 17.46 -13.21 23.56
C ALA A 170 16.56 -13.82 22.47
N GLY A 171 15.73 -14.79 22.84
CA GLY A 171 14.79 -15.46 21.93
C GLY A 171 13.36 -15.35 22.45
N ILE A 172 12.41 -15.05 21.56
CA ILE A 172 10.99 -15.05 21.88
C ILE A 172 10.43 -16.43 21.51
N ALA A 173 9.99 -17.19 22.51
CA ALA A 173 9.31 -18.46 22.27
C ALA A 173 7.91 -18.18 21.69
N VAL A 174 7.65 -18.73 20.51
CA VAL A 174 6.34 -18.64 19.84
C VAL A 174 5.51 -19.86 20.25
N PRO A 175 4.20 -19.73 20.54
CA PRO A 175 3.36 -20.85 20.94
C PRO A 175 3.38 -21.96 19.86
N GLY A 176 3.86 -23.15 20.23
CA GLY A 176 4.04 -24.29 19.32
C GLY A 176 5.43 -24.92 19.32
N GLN A 177 6.42 -24.29 19.98
CA GLN A 177 7.70 -24.94 20.29
C GLN A 177 7.72 -25.36 21.77
N GLU A 178 7.68 -26.67 22.01
CA GLU A 178 7.99 -27.22 23.34
C GLU A 178 9.44 -26.87 23.67
N VAL A 179 9.63 -26.00 24.65
CA VAL A 179 10.94 -25.74 25.24
C VAL A 179 11.11 -26.77 26.34
N GLU A 180 11.82 -27.87 26.06
CA GLU A 180 12.30 -28.77 27.10
C GLU A 180 13.20 -27.95 28.05
N LYS A 181 12.73 -27.76 29.28
CA LYS A 181 13.57 -27.30 30.38
C LYS A 181 14.37 -28.51 30.85
N SER A 182 15.68 -28.52 30.59
CA SER A 182 16.58 -29.42 31.29
C SER A 182 16.75 -28.91 32.72
N GLU A 183 16.41 -29.76 33.69
CA GLU A 183 16.83 -29.64 35.09
C GLU A 183 18.35 -29.79 35.24
#